data_AF-A0A7J2PW43-F1
#
_entry.id   AF-A0A7J2PW43-F1
#
_cell.length_a   1.000
_cell.length_b   1.000
_cell.length_c   1.000
_cell.angle_alpha   90.00
_cell.angle_beta   90.00
_cell.angle_gamma   90.00
#
_symmetry.space_group_name_H-M   'P 1'
#
loop_
_entity.id
_entity.type
_entity.pdbx_description
1 polymer ?
#
loop_
_entity_poly.entity_id
_entity_poly.type
_entity_poly.pdbx_seq_one_letter_code
_entity_poly.pdbx_strand_id
1 'polypeptide(L)'
;MPDEEKEDFAVEKPVGRLSGKTTQHTVTVLLSNPSVERNNYLVIYGERDNEEDRIYYVLTIIDMWSDSKGFMAKIAVIGERPKRPFEIGSEVYLAKEEQISKILGIFNPPEESILLGKLIGYPYDVQLLVKNFGRIFITGKSGSGKSYTMSV
;
A
#
# COMPACT_ATOMS: atom_id res chain seq x y z
N MET A 1 -18.63 10.00 36.97
CA MET A 1 -18.82 9.09 35.82
C MET A 1 -18.76 9.98 34.59
N PRO A 2 -17.62 10.10 33.91
CA PRO A 2 -17.57 10.76 32.62
C PRO A 2 -17.77 9.72 31.51
N ASP A 3 -18.65 10.09 30.60
CA ASP A 3 -19.11 9.32 29.47
C ASP A 3 -17.97 8.85 28.56
N GLU A 4 -18.03 7.57 28.18
CA GLU A 4 -17.18 6.95 27.18
C GLU A 4 -17.42 7.63 25.82
N GLU A 5 -16.44 8.42 25.37
CA GLU A 5 -16.31 8.82 23.98
C GLU A 5 -16.07 7.56 23.13
N LYS A 6 -17.15 7.03 22.53
CA LYS A 6 -17.03 6.07 21.43
C LYS A 6 -16.42 6.83 20.26
N GLU A 7 -15.12 6.61 20.03
CA GLU A 7 -14.47 6.93 18.76
C GLU A 7 -15.28 6.31 17.62
N ASP A 8 -15.85 7.18 16.77
CA ASP A 8 -16.49 6.78 15.52
C ASP A 8 -15.44 6.06 14.66
N PHE A 9 -15.44 4.72 14.68
CA PHE A 9 -14.76 3.92 13.68
C PHE A 9 -15.36 4.28 12.32
N ALA A 10 -14.71 5.19 11.59
CA ALA A 10 -15.09 5.56 10.24
C ALA A 10 -15.26 4.28 9.42
N VAL A 11 -16.49 3.96 9.03
CA VAL A 11 -16.82 2.74 8.29
C VAL A 11 -16.05 2.78 6.98
N GLU A 12 -15.03 1.91 6.85
CA GLU A 12 -14.22 1.81 5.65
C GLU A 12 -15.11 1.46 4.44
N LYS A 13 -15.16 2.37 3.46
CA LYS A 13 -15.91 2.15 2.24
C LYS A 13 -15.04 1.41 1.22
N PRO A 14 -15.52 0.31 0.63
CA PRO A 14 -14.78 -0.38 -0.41
C PRO A 14 -14.64 0.53 -1.64
N VAL A 15 -13.44 0.53 -2.23
CA VAL A 15 -13.10 1.29 -3.44
C VAL A 15 -13.16 0.45 -4.72
N GLY A 16 -13.33 -0.86 -4.58
CA GLY A 16 -13.50 -1.77 -5.70
C GLY A 16 -13.67 -3.22 -5.25
N ARG A 17 -13.82 -4.10 -6.24
CA ARG A 17 -13.94 -5.55 -6.04
C ARG A 17 -13.04 -6.32 -7.00
N LEU A 18 -12.47 -7.42 -6.50
CA LEU A 18 -11.65 -8.30 -7.33
C LEU A 18 -12.47 -8.90 -8.49
N SER A 19 -11.88 -8.91 -9.67
CA SER A 19 -12.50 -9.38 -10.91
C SER A 19 -11.51 -10.21 -11.73
N GLY A 20 -12.04 -11.18 -12.47
CA GLY A 20 -11.23 -12.05 -13.33
C GLY A 20 -10.45 -13.13 -12.57
N LYS A 21 -9.34 -13.59 -13.15
CA LYS A 21 -8.50 -14.63 -12.55
C LYS A 21 -7.64 -14.02 -11.44
N THR A 22 -7.73 -14.58 -10.23
CA THR A 22 -6.91 -14.19 -9.10
C THR A 22 -5.68 -15.09 -9.00
N THR A 23 -4.54 -14.51 -8.63
CA THR A 23 -3.33 -15.25 -8.25
C THR A 23 -2.87 -14.73 -6.88
N GLN A 24 -1.87 -15.37 -6.28
CA GLN A 24 -1.27 -14.87 -5.02
C GLN A 24 -0.43 -13.59 -5.21
N HIS A 25 -0.13 -13.19 -6.44
CA HIS A 25 0.81 -12.10 -6.73
C HIS A 25 0.12 -10.90 -7.36
N THR A 26 -0.68 -11.16 -8.39
CA THR A 26 -1.34 -10.13 -9.18
C THR A 26 -2.81 -10.45 -9.35
N VAL A 27 -3.66 -9.44 -9.23
CA VAL A 27 -5.09 -9.56 -9.42
C VAL A 27 -5.60 -8.33 -10.18
N THR A 28 -6.78 -8.45 -10.77
CA THR A 28 -7.49 -7.31 -11.36
C THR A 28 -8.62 -6.87 -10.44
N VAL A 29 -8.82 -5.56 -10.30
CA VAL A 29 -9.91 -4.97 -9.52
C VAL A 29 -10.75 -4.10 -10.44
N LEU A 30 -12.08 -4.20 -10.30
CA LEU A 30 -13.01 -3.23 -10.84
C LEU A 30 -13.21 -2.14 -9.78
N LEU A 31 -12.78 -0.92 -10.09
CA LEU A 31 -12.83 0.23 -9.19
C LEU A 31 -14.21 0.87 -9.28
N SER A 32 -14.83 1.06 -8.12
CA SER A 32 -16.10 1.78 -7.98
C SER A 32 -15.89 3.25 -7.60
N ASN A 33 -14.75 3.58 -6.99
CA ASN A 33 -14.42 4.93 -6.57
C ASN A 33 -13.48 5.63 -7.57
N PRO A 34 -13.89 6.74 -8.20
CA PRO A 34 -13.05 7.48 -9.15
C PRO A 34 -11.88 8.23 -8.49
N SER A 35 -11.87 8.36 -7.16
CA SER A 35 -10.76 9.03 -6.44
C SER A 35 -9.50 8.18 -6.31
N VAL A 36 -9.53 6.92 -6.78
CA VAL A 36 -8.36 6.03 -6.72
C VAL A 36 -7.40 6.41 -7.84
N GLU A 37 -6.18 6.74 -7.46
CA GLU A 37 -5.07 7.09 -8.36
C GLU A 37 -4.00 6.00 -8.37
N ARG A 38 -3.15 6.02 -9.40
CA ARG A 38 -2.10 5.01 -9.62
C ARG A 38 -1.14 4.84 -8.43
N ASN A 39 -0.85 5.90 -7.70
CA ASN A 39 0.10 5.86 -6.60
C ASN A 39 -0.56 5.42 -5.28
N ASN A 40 -1.87 5.20 -5.24
CA ASN A 40 -2.53 4.74 -4.03
C ASN A 40 -2.15 3.28 -3.72
N TYR A 41 -2.02 3.03 -2.42
CA TYR A 41 -1.95 1.68 -1.88
C TYR A 41 -3.35 1.22 -1.50
N LEU A 42 -3.62 -0.04 -1.79
CA LEU A 42 -4.88 -0.69 -1.49
C LEU A 42 -4.68 -1.78 -0.45
N VAL A 43 -5.77 -2.22 0.19
CA VAL A 43 -5.76 -3.32 1.15
C VAL A 43 -6.91 -4.28 0.89
N ILE A 44 -6.62 -5.56 1.03
CA ILE A 44 -7.62 -6.64 1.06
C ILE A 44 -7.46 -7.35 2.38
N TYR A 45 -8.57 -7.54 3.07
CA TYR A 45 -8.59 -8.28 4.31
C TYR A 45 -8.87 -9.76 4.04
N GLY A 46 -8.02 -10.62 4.60
CA GLY A 46 -8.19 -12.07 4.59
C GLY A 46 -9.21 -12.56 5.61
N GLU A 47 -9.25 -13.88 5.76
CA GLU A 47 -9.98 -14.54 6.85
C GLU A 47 -9.42 -14.10 8.21
N ARG A 48 -10.30 -13.98 9.20
CA ARG A 48 -9.87 -13.73 10.58
C ARG A 48 -9.15 -14.97 11.08
N ASP A 49 -7.94 -14.81 11.59
CA ASP A 49 -7.33 -15.85 12.40
C ASP A 49 -7.92 -15.80 13.82
N ASN A 50 -7.71 -16.85 14.62
CA ASN A 50 -8.27 -16.99 15.96
C ASN A 50 -7.71 -16.00 17.00
N GLU A 51 -6.75 -15.16 16.60
CA GLU A 51 -6.23 -14.03 17.36
C GLU A 51 -6.75 -12.74 16.71
N GLU A 52 -7.26 -11.80 17.52
CA GLU A 52 -8.21 -10.72 17.19
C GLU A 52 -7.90 -9.81 15.98
N ASP A 53 -6.74 -9.93 15.34
CA ASP A 53 -6.35 -9.14 14.18
C ASP A 53 -6.79 -9.79 12.86
N ARG A 54 -7.60 -9.06 12.10
CA ARG A 54 -7.95 -9.44 10.73
C ARG A 54 -6.70 -9.34 9.85
N ILE A 55 -6.22 -10.47 9.34
CA ILE A 55 -5.09 -10.51 8.40
C ILE A 55 -5.40 -9.58 7.23
N TYR A 56 -4.43 -8.76 6.83
CA TYR A 56 -4.55 -7.88 5.69
C TYR A 56 -3.35 -7.98 4.77
N TYR A 57 -3.59 -7.69 3.49
CA TYR A 57 -2.57 -7.70 2.44
C TYR A 57 -2.58 -6.36 1.75
N VAL A 58 -1.43 -5.67 1.75
CA VAL A 58 -1.26 -4.39 1.07
C VAL A 58 -0.94 -4.64 -0.40
N LEU A 59 -1.57 -3.86 -1.28
CA LEU A 59 -1.41 -3.96 -2.73
C LEU A 59 -1.02 -2.62 -3.33
N THR A 60 -0.22 -2.67 -4.41
CA THR A 60 0.09 -1.51 -5.25
C THR A 60 -0.58 -1.64 -6.61
N ILE A 61 -0.94 -0.51 -7.22
CA ILE A 61 -1.50 -0.46 -8.56
C ILE A 61 -0.36 -0.44 -9.59
N ILE A 62 -0.27 -1.49 -10.39
CA ILE A 62 0.71 -1.61 -11.48
C ILE A 62 0.25 -0.80 -12.70
N ASP A 63 -1.03 -0.95 -13.04
CA ASP A 63 -1.64 -0.42 -14.26
C ASP A 63 -3.12 -0.10 -14.06
N MET A 64 -3.65 0.87 -14.80
CA MET A 64 -5.04 1.32 -14.76
C MET A 64 -5.55 1.56 -16.18
N TRP A 65 -6.76 1.09 -16.48
CA TRP A 65 -7.39 1.26 -17.78
C TRP A 65 -8.91 1.28 -17.66
N SER A 66 -9.59 1.75 -18.69
CA SER A 66 -11.04 1.62 -18.82
C SER A 66 -11.37 0.57 -19.88
N ASP A 67 -12.29 -0.33 -19.57
CA ASP A 67 -12.85 -1.29 -20.54
C ASP A 67 -14.38 -1.35 -20.47
N SER A 68 -15.00 -2.29 -21.19
CA SER A 68 -16.46 -2.44 -21.23
C SER A 68 -17.10 -2.78 -19.87
N LYS A 69 -16.32 -3.20 -18.88
CA LYS A 69 -16.76 -3.51 -17.51
C LYS A 69 -16.63 -2.30 -16.58
N GLY A 70 -15.91 -1.25 -16.99
CA GLY A 70 -15.70 -0.04 -16.22
C GLY A 70 -14.22 0.30 -16.03
N PHE A 71 -13.93 0.99 -14.94
CA PHE A 71 -12.56 1.40 -14.60
C PHE A 71 -11.85 0.28 -13.85
N MET A 72 -10.77 -0.21 -14.45
CA MET A 72 -10.08 -1.41 -14.04
C MET A 72 -8.65 -1.08 -13.61
N ALA A 73 -8.13 -1.83 -12.65
CA ALA A 73 -6.73 -1.75 -12.28
C ALA A 73 -6.12 -3.13 -12.09
N LYS A 74 -4.86 -3.27 -12.48
CA LYS A 74 -4.02 -4.42 -12.16
C LYS A 74 -3.24 -4.10 -10.91
N ILE A 75 -3.41 -4.91 -9.89
CA ILE A 75 -2.82 -4.72 -8.57
C ILE A 75 -1.87 -5.88 -8.24
N ALA A 76 -0.85 -5.60 -7.45
CA ALA A 76 0.09 -6.60 -6.95
C ALA A 76 0.23 -6.53 -5.43
N VAL A 77 0.33 -7.69 -4.80
CA VAL A 77 0.59 -7.80 -3.36
C VAL A 77 2.03 -7.38 -3.06
N ILE A 78 2.20 -6.55 -2.02
CA ILE A 78 3.49 -6.12 -1.49
C ILE A 78 3.76 -6.86 -0.18
N GLY A 79 4.98 -7.37 -0.03
CA GLY A 79 5.40 -8.11 1.16
C GLY A 79 4.91 -9.56 1.14
N GLU A 80 4.36 -10.03 2.27
CA GLU A 80 3.93 -11.41 2.40
C GLU A 80 2.71 -11.70 1.53
N ARG A 81 2.78 -12.80 0.78
CA ARG A 81 1.73 -13.22 -0.15
C ARG A 81 0.74 -14.12 0.57
N PRO A 82 -0.56 -14.08 0.21
CA PRO A 82 -1.53 -14.98 0.80
C PRO A 82 -1.18 -16.44 0.43
N LYS A 83 -1.42 -17.37 1.37
CA LYS A 83 -1.20 -18.81 1.15
C LYS A 83 -2.08 -19.38 0.04
N ARG A 84 -3.20 -18.73 -0.26
CA ARG A 84 -4.15 -19.09 -1.34
C ARG A 84 -4.48 -17.84 -2.15
N PRO A 85 -4.83 -17.97 -3.44
CA PRO A 85 -5.38 -16.85 -4.20
C PRO A 85 -6.59 -16.24 -3.50
N PHE A 86 -6.76 -14.92 -3.64
CA PHE A 86 -7.93 -14.23 -3.13
C PHE A 86 -9.22 -14.70 -3.80
N GLU A 87 -10.33 -14.63 -3.08
CA GLU A 87 -11.65 -14.94 -3.64
C GLU A 87 -12.07 -13.88 -4.66
N ILE A 88 -12.76 -14.31 -5.72
CA ILE A 88 -13.33 -13.39 -6.69
C ILE A 88 -14.45 -12.61 -6.01
N GLY A 89 -14.50 -11.30 -6.24
CA GLY A 89 -15.49 -10.41 -5.63
C GLY A 89 -15.10 -9.89 -4.25
N SER A 90 -13.96 -10.30 -3.67
CA SER A 90 -13.46 -9.70 -2.42
C SER A 90 -13.35 -8.19 -2.55
N GLU A 91 -13.74 -7.51 -1.49
CA GLU A 91 -13.71 -6.05 -1.41
C GLU A 91 -12.29 -5.54 -1.19
N VAL A 92 -11.98 -4.43 -1.86
CA VAL A 92 -10.69 -3.74 -1.78
C VAL A 92 -10.93 -2.36 -1.20
N TYR A 93 -10.05 -1.92 -0.30
CA TYR A 93 -10.13 -0.64 0.40
C TYR A 93 -8.85 0.17 0.16
N LEU A 94 -8.86 1.47 0.48
CA LEU A 94 -7.62 2.25 0.55
C LEU A 94 -6.82 1.80 1.77
N ALA A 95 -5.51 1.62 1.61
CA ALA A 95 -4.65 1.28 2.72
C ALA A 95 -4.50 2.49 3.67
N LYS A 96 -4.49 2.21 4.97
CA LYS A 96 -4.20 3.20 6.01
C LYS A 96 -2.72 3.54 6.05
N GLU A 97 -2.40 4.71 6.58
CA GLU A 97 -1.03 5.15 6.82
C GLU A 97 -0.19 4.08 7.52
N GLU A 98 -0.68 3.55 8.65
CA GLU A 98 0.03 2.54 9.43
C GLU A 98 0.34 1.27 8.63
N GLN A 99 -0.60 0.83 7.78
CA GLN A 99 -0.43 -0.35 6.93
C GLN A 99 0.66 -0.12 5.87
N ILE A 100 0.62 1.05 5.22
CA ILE A 100 1.60 1.46 4.20
C ILE A 100 2.98 1.62 4.83
N SER A 101 3.06 2.36 5.92
CA SER A 101 4.29 2.67 6.64
C SER A 101 4.98 1.40 7.16
N LYS A 102 4.20 0.47 7.73
CA LYS A 102 4.70 -0.81 8.24
C LYS A 102 5.23 -1.70 7.11
N ILE A 103 4.49 -1.84 6.00
CA ILE A 103 4.90 -2.74 4.91
C ILE A 103 6.10 -2.20 4.12
N LEU A 104 6.20 -0.88 3.97
CA LEU A 104 7.32 -0.24 3.28
C LEU A 104 8.54 -0.04 4.19
N GLY A 105 8.38 -0.15 5.51
CA GLY A 105 9.47 0.03 6.48
C GLY A 105 10.02 1.45 6.52
N ILE A 106 9.16 2.45 6.28
CA ILE A 106 9.55 3.86 6.11
C ILE A 106 9.32 4.73 7.35
N PHE A 107 8.61 4.21 8.35
CA PHE A 107 8.38 4.89 9.62
C PHE A 107 9.43 4.45 10.63
N ASN A 108 10.57 5.12 10.58
CA ASN A 108 11.71 4.88 11.46
C ASN A 108 11.93 6.11 12.36
N PRO A 109 12.70 5.99 13.46
CA PRO A 109 13.05 7.16 14.27
C PRO A 109 13.91 8.15 13.45
N PRO A 110 13.57 9.46 13.43
CA PRO A 110 14.33 10.46 12.70
C PRO A 110 15.81 10.53 13.12
N GLU A 111 16.05 10.34 14.42
CA GLU A 111 17.39 10.40 15.03
C GLU A 111 18.34 9.31 14.51
N GLU A 112 17.78 8.20 14.01
CA GLU A 112 18.50 7.00 13.56
C GLU A 112 18.43 6.80 12.04
N SER A 113 17.81 7.74 11.32
CA SER A 113 17.43 7.58 9.92
C SER A 113 17.83 8.78 9.07
N ILE A 114 17.95 8.54 7.77
CA ILE A 114 18.13 9.59 6.77
C ILE A 114 16.78 9.84 6.10
N LEU A 115 16.35 11.10 6.08
CA LEU A 115 15.16 11.54 5.36
C LEU A 115 15.45 11.59 3.86
N LEU A 116 14.84 10.70 3.08
CA LEU A 116 15.01 10.66 1.62
C LEU A 116 14.06 11.63 0.89
N GLY A 117 12.88 11.87 1.47
CA GLY A 117 11.82 12.68 0.86
C GLY A 117 10.43 12.22 1.31
N LYS A 118 9.42 12.44 0.46
CA LYS A 118 8.02 12.04 0.70
C LYS A 118 7.60 10.89 -0.20
N LEU A 119 6.72 10.03 0.31
CA LEU A 119 6.10 8.97 -0.48
C LEU A 119 5.20 9.58 -1.55
N ILE A 120 5.36 9.17 -2.80
CA ILE A 120 4.60 9.75 -3.92
C ILE A 120 3.10 9.56 -3.68
N GLY A 121 2.33 10.65 -3.76
CA GLY A 121 0.88 10.63 -3.54
C GLY A 121 0.46 10.70 -2.06
N TYR A 122 1.41 10.76 -1.12
CA TYR A 122 1.13 10.82 0.30
C TYR A 122 2.01 11.87 1.01
N PRO A 123 1.55 12.46 2.11
CA PRO A 123 2.35 13.43 2.88
C PRO A 123 3.43 12.77 3.75
N TYR A 124 3.58 11.44 3.69
CA TYR A 124 4.43 10.64 4.58
C TYR A 124 5.91 10.78 4.25
N ASP A 125 6.71 11.04 5.27
CA ASP A 125 8.16 11.09 5.13
C ASP A 125 8.75 9.69 5.03
N VAL A 126 9.71 9.53 4.12
CA VAL A 126 10.43 8.28 3.89
C VAL A 126 11.76 8.36 4.63
N GLN A 127 11.81 7.71 5.79
CA GLN A 127 13.01 7.68 6.62
C GLN A 127 13.69 6.32 6.49
N LEU A 128 14.94 6.32 6.05
CA LEU A 128 15.73 5.10 5.88
C LEU A 128 16.69 4.92 7.05
N LEU A 129 16.51 3.82 7.78
CA LEU A 129 17.27 3.54 8.99
C LEU A 129 18.74 3.25 8.68
N VAL A 130 19.65 4.04 9.26
CA VAL A 130 21.10 3.99 8.97
C VAL A 130 21.72 2.65 9.37
N LYS A 131 21.21 2.00 10.42
CA LYS A 131 21.73 0.69 10.88
C LYS A 131 21.65 -0.41 9.82
N ASN A 132 20.77 -0.25 8.83
CA ASN A 132 20.60 -1.20 7.73
C ASN A 132 21.52 -0.90 6.54
N PHE A 133 22.33 0.15 6.61
CA PHE A 133 23.21 0.57 5.51
C PHE A 133 24.51 -0.22 5.56
N GLY A 134 24.67 -1.16 4.61
CA GLY A 134 25.95 -1.79 4.30
C GLY A 134 26.62 -1.10 3.11
N ARG A 135 26.15 -1.44 1.90
CA ARG A 135 26.56 -0.81 0.64
C ARG A 135 25.32 -0.31 -0.09
N ILE A 136 25.30 0.97 -0.45
CA ILE A 136 24.19 1.58 -1.19
C ILE A 136 24.64 1.85 -2.61
N PHE A 137 23.83 1.41 -3.57
CA PHE A 137 24.04 1.67 -4.99
C PHE A 137 22.91 2.56 -5.49
N ILE A 138 23.22 3.80 -5.84
CA ILE A 138 22.27 4.72 -6.47
C ILE A 138 22.43 4.64 -7.99
N THR A 139 21.43 4.07 -8.66
CA THR A 139 21.44 3.83 -10.11
C THR A 139 20.28 4.54 -10.79
N GLY A 140 20.42 4.83 -12.08
CA GLY A 140 19.41 5.59 -12.84
C GLY A 140 19.99 6.19 -14.13
N LYS A 141 19.12 6.53 -15.07
CA LYS A 141 19.50 7.15 -16.36
C LYS A 141 20.15 8.52 -16.15
N SER A 142 20.81 9.05 -17.19
CA SER A 142 21.32 10.43 -17.14
C SER A 142 20.17 11.41 -16.83
N GLY A 143 20.41 12.39 -15.95
CA GLY A 143 19.39 13.36 -15.51
C GLY A 143 18.39 12.86 -14.47
N SER A 144 18.45 11.60 -14.00
CA SER A 144 17.46 11.05 -13.05
C SER A 144 17.66 11.47 -11.58
N GLY A 145 18.53 12.43 -11.29
CA GLY A 145 18.75 12.94 -9.93
C GLY A 145 19.74 12.14 -9.06
N LYS A 146 20.54 11.21 -9.59
CA LYS A 146 21.49 10.41 -8.77
C LYS A 146 22.41 11.24 -7.87
N SER A 147 23.03 12.30 -8.41
CA SER A 147 23.92 13.18 -7.65
C SER A 147 23.16 13.97 -6.57
N TYR A 148 21.91 14.34 -6.85
CA TYR A 148 21.04 15.00 -5.89
C TYR A 148 20.71 14.05 -4.72
N THR A 149 20.35 12.79 -5.01
CA THR A 149 20.09 11.79 -3.97
C THR A 149 21.32 11.48 -3.10
N MET A 150 22.54 11.53 -3.64
CA MET A 150 23.77 11.36 -2.86
C MET A 150 24.11 12.55 -1.96
N SER A 151 23.58 13.74 -2.23
CA SER A 151 23.83 14.93 -1.41
C SER A 151 22.89 15.02 -0.21
N VAL A 152 21.81 14.21 -0.20
CA VAL A 152 20.90 14.00 0.94
C VAL A 152 21.58 13.10 1.96
#